data_AF-A0A956TZ96-F1
#
_entry.id   AF-A0A956TZ96-F1
#
_cell.length_a   1.000
_cell.length_b   1.000
_cell.length_c   1.000
_cell.angle_alpha   90.00
_cell.angle_beta   90.00
_cell.angle_gamma   90.00
#
_symmetry.space_group_name_H-M   'P 1'
#
loop_
_entity.id
_entity.type
_entity.pdbx_description
1 polymer ?
#
loop_
_entity_poly.entity_id
_entity_poly.type
_entity_poly.pdbx_seq_one_letter_code
_entity_poly.pdbx_strand_id
1 'polypeptide(L)'
;MANFNDDGLVNEIKRRLSIIDLIESYTSVKKTGRGYVGLCPFHDDRNPSMHIDEEKGLFHCFSCGAGGDILGFYMRYNNTTFPEALQELAKRANIPIEKTAPRAKGSSAAGALFKINSIVSKYYQKTLEESARGKPALEYIAKRGIPRDVAKEFGLGYAPEGWDNLAKFLTKHKVPLGLAERVGLLVRRNSGDGHYDRFRGRLMFPIVNV
;
A
#
# COMPACT_ATOMS: atom_id res chain seq x y z
N MET A 1 8.08 -3.68 4.50
CA MET A 1 7.80 -3.96 3.07
C MET A 1 9.06 -4.52 2.48
N ALA A 2 9.00 -5.77 2.03
CA ALA A 2 10.09 -6.38 1.30
C ALA A 2 10.25 -5.60 -0.01
N ASN A 3 11.45 -5.12 -0.29
CA ASN A 3 11.81 -4.67 -1.63
C ASN A 3 12.01 -5.94 -2.45
N PHE A 4 10.91 -6.56 -2.84
CA PHE A 4 10.92 -7.37 -4.03
C PHE A 4 11.19 -6.41 -5.19
N ASN A 5 11.99 -6.81 -6.15
CA ASN A 5 11.92 -6.20 -7.47
C ASN A 5 10.60 -6.68 -8.09
N ASP A 6 9.47 -6.22 -7.52
CA ASP A 6 8.12 -6.78 -7.68
C ASP A 6 7.76 -6.84 -9.16
N ASP A 7 8.05 -5.78 -9.91
CA ASP A 7 7.76 -5.68 -11.33
C ASP A 7 8.53 -6.73 -12.15
N GLY A 8 9.79 -7.02 -11.79
CA GLY A 8 10.60 -8.02 -12.47
C GLY A 8 10.11 -9.45 -12.26
N LEU A 9 9.79 -9.80 -11.00
CA LEU A 9 9.28 -11.11 -10.63
C LEU A 9 7.85 -11.34 -11.14
N VAL A 10 6.97 -10.35 -11.02
CA VAL A 10 5.62 -10.37 -11.58
C VAL A 10 5.66 -10.61 -13.08
N ASN A 11 6.54 -9.92 -13.81
CA ASN A 11 6.68 -10.11 -15.24
C ASN A 11 7.22 -11.50 -15.59
N GLU A 12 8.15 -12.06 -14.81
CA GLU A 12 8.65 -13.43 -15.03
C GLU A 12 7.56 -14.48 -14.77
N ILE A 13 6.75 -14.31 -13.72
CA ILE A 13 5.58 -15.17 -13.46
C ILE A 13 4.61 -15.12 -14.64
N LYS A 14 4.26 -13.92 -15.11
CA LYS A 14 3.36 -13.72 -16.25
C LYS A 14 3.89 -14.30 -17.57
N ARG A 15 5.22 -14.42 -17.72
CA ARG A 15 5.84 -15.08 -18.88
C ARG A 15 5.81 -16.59 -18.81
N ARG A 16 5.90 -17.16 -17.60
CA ARG A 16 6.00 -18.63 -17.41
C ARG A 16 4.67 -19.31 -17.19
N LEU A 17 3.68 -18.60 -16.67
CA LEU A 17 2.38 -19.15 -16.37
C LEU A 17 1.34 -18.60 -17.33
N SER A 18 0.59 -19.52 -17.94
CA SER A 18 -0.60 -19.21 -18.70
C SER A 18 -1.75 -18.83 -17.75
N ILE A 19 -2.40 -17.70 -18.02
CA ILE A 19 -3.60 -17.31 -17.28
C ILE A 19 -4.74 -18.32 -17.51
N ILE A 20 -4.80 -18.94 -18.68
CA ILE A 20 -5.82 -19.94 -19.01
C ILE A 20 -5.60 -21.18 -18.14
N ASP A 21 -4.39 -21.74 -18.14
CA ASP A 21 -4.07 -22.95 -17.39
C ASP A 21 -4.33 -22.73 -15.89
N LEU A 22 -4.03 -21.52 -15.39
CA LEU A 22 -4.36 -21.18 -14.02
C LEU A 22 -5.89 -21.20 -13.81
N ILE A 23 -6.66 -20.51 -14.64
CA ILE A 23 -8.12 -20.41 -14.46
C ILE A 23 -8.80 -21.77 -14.67
N GLU A 24 -8.34 -22.57 -15.63
CA GLU A 24 -8.80 -23.92 -15.91
C GLU A 24 -8.65 -24.86 -14.70
N SER A 25 -7.66 -24.61 -13.83
CA SER A 25 -7.51 -25.36 -12.58
C SER A 25 -8.62 -25.08 -11.55
N TYR A 26 -9.44 -24.03 -11.74
CA TYR A 26 -10.50 -23.62 -10.83
C TYR A 26 -11.91 -23.68 -11.42
N THR A 27 -12.05 -23.54 -12.74
CA THR A 27 -13.35 -23.53 -13.42
C THR A 27 -13.20 -23.98 -14.87
N SER A 28 -14.27 -24.52 -15.45
CA SER A 28 -14.27 -24.89 -16.86
C SER A 28 -14.27 -23.65 -17.74
N VAL A 29 -13.35 -23.62 -18.71
CA VAL A 29 -13.32 -22.61 -19.77
C VAL A 29 -13.44 -23.29 -21.13
N LYS A 30 -13.92 -22.53 -22.11
CA LYS A 30 -14.10 -22.99 -23.49
C LYS A 30 -13.54 -21.94 -24.44
N LYS A 31 -12.76 -22.39 -25.43
CA LYS A 31 -12.25 -21.52 -26.47
C LYS A 31 -13.38 -20.96 -27.34
N THR A 32 -13.37 -19.65 -27.57
CA THR A 32 -14.33 -18.95 -28.43
C THR A 32 -13.64 -17.86 -29.23
N GLY A 33 -13.62 -18.01 -30.57
CA GLY A 33 -12.89 -17.12 -31.45
C GLY A 33 -11.41 -17.02 -31.08
N ARG A 34 -10.97 -15.80 -30.73
CA ARG A 34 -9.58 -15.50 -30.33
C ARG A 34 -9.32 -15.58 -28.82
N GLY A 35 -10.35 -15.81 -28.00
CA GLY A 35 -10.22 -15.86 -26.53
C GLY A 35 -10.90 -17.09 -25.95
N TYR A 36 -11.16 -17.04 -24.64
CA TYR A 36 -11.83 -18.10 -23.90
C TYR A 36 -12.97 -17.51 -23.08
N VAL A 37 -13.98 -18.32 -22.82
CA VAL A 37 -15.12 -17.97 -21.97
C VAL A 37 -15.37 -19.09 -20.98
N GLY A 38 -15.64 -18.75 -19.72
CA GLY A 38 -15.91 -19.69 -18.64
C GLY A 38 -16.92 -19.15 -17.62
N LEU A 39 -17.31 -20.01 -16.68
CA LEU A 39 -18.12 -19.60 -15.54
C LEU A 39 -17.26 -18.77 -14.59
N CYS A 40 -17.78 -17.62 -14.16
CA CYS A 40 -17.09 -16.76 -13.21
C CYS A 40 -17.16 -17.34 -11.79
N PRO A 41 -16.03 -17.67 -11.15
CA PRO A 41 -16.04 -18.21 -9.78
C PRO A 41 -16.33 -17.17 -8.69
N PHE A 42 -16.45 -15.89 -9.07
CA PHE A 42 -16.60 -14.77 -8.13
C PHE A 42 -18.07 -14.38 -7.90
N HIS A 43 -19.02 -15.11 -8.49
CA HIS A 43 -20.45 -15.01 -8.21
C HIS A 43 -21.15 -16.33 -8.57
N ASP A 44 -22.43 -16.49 -8.23
CA ASP A 44 -23.24 -17.65 -8.65
C ASP A 44 -23.55 -17.53 -10.16
N ASP A 45 -22.62 -18.01 -10.98
CA ASP A 45 -22.69 -17.93 -12.43
C ASP A 45 -23.23 -19.24 -13.04
N ARG A 46 -24.31 -19.13 -13.82
CA ARG A 46 -24.91 -20.24 -14.57
C ARG A 46 -24.69 -20.15 -16.07
N ASN A 47 -24.29 -18.97 -16.56
CA ASN A 47 -24.13 -18.69 -17.98
C ASN A 47 -22.74 -18.07 -18.19
N PRO A 48 -21.81 -18.76 -18.88
CA PRO A 48 -20.42 -18.32 -18.99
C PRO A 48 -20.26 -16.83 -19.31
N SER A 49 -19.85 -16.07 -18.29
CA SER A 49 -19.78 -14.60 -18.34
C SER A 49 -18.36 -14.04 -18.22
N MET A 50 -17.41 -14.90 -17.87
CA MET A 50 -15.99 -14.55 -17.74
C MET A 50 -15.27 -14.77 -19.06
N HIS A 51 -14.81 -13.68 -19.68
CA HIS A 51 -13.96 -13.70 -20.85
C HIS A 51 -12.48 -13.64 -20.44
N ILE A 52 -11.64 -14.38 -21.15
CA ILE A 52 -10.20 -14.47 -20.93
C ILE A 52 -9.50 -14.16 -22.25
N ASP A 53 -8.60 -13.18 -22.21
CA ASP A 53 -7.74 -12.75 -23.31
C ASP A 53 -6.34 -13.31 -23.04
N GLU A 54 -5.97 -14.35 -23.78
CA GLU A 54 -4.68 -15.05 -23.64
C GLU A 54 -3.50 -14.13 -23.94
N GLU A 55 -3.61 -13.35 -25.02
CA GLU A 55 -2.54 -12.49 -25.53
C GLU A 55 -2.25 -11.36 -24.55
N LYS A 56 -3.28 -10.79 -23.93
CA LYS A 56 -3.12 -9.76 -22.90
C LYS A 56 -2.84 -10.32 -21.52
N GLY A 57 -3.08 -11.62 -21.29
CA GLY A 57 -2.98 -12.24 -19.98
C GLY A 57 -4.00 -11.67 -18.98
N LEU A 58 -5.22 -11.39 -19.45
CA LEU A 58 -6.27 -10.73 -18.66
C LEU A 58 -7.58 -11.51 -18.68
N PHE A 59 -8.37 -11.40 -17.62
CA PHE A 59 -9.76 -11.84 -17.59
C PHE A 59 -10.70 -10.70 -17.20
N HIS A 60 -11.95 -10.80 -17.65
CA HIS A 60 -13.02 -9.89 -17.27
C HIS A 60 -14.37 -10.61 -17.29
N CYS A 61 -15.12 -10.51 -16.20
CA CYS A 61 -16.49 -10.98 -16.07
C CYS A 61 -17.47 -9.86 -16.41
N PHE A 62 -18.25 -10.04 -17.47
CA PHE A 62 -19.23 -9.04 -17.91
C PHE A 62 -20.50 -8.99 -17.05
N SER A 63 -20.70 -9.94 -16.14
CA SER A 63 -21.84 -9.95 -15.21
C SER A 63 -21.55 -9.25 -13.89
N CYS A 64 -20.41 -9.55 -13.24
CA CYS A 64 -20.07 -8.99 -11.93
C CYS A 64 -18.93 -7.95 -11.95
N GLY A 65 -18.31 -7.71 -13.10
CA GLY A 65 -17.21 -6.76 -13.26
C GLY A 65 -15.86 -7.22 -12.69
N ALA A 66 -15.77 -8.45 -12.17
CA ALA A 66 -14.50 -9.00 -11.71
C ALA A 66 -13.52 -9.11 -12.89
N GLY A 67 -12.32 -8.56 -12.73
CA GLY A 67 -11.29 -8.62 -13.76
C GLY A 67 -9.89 -8.41 -13.18
N GLY A 68 -8.90 -8.75 -13.97
CA GLY A 68 -7.49 -8.63 -13.60
C GLY A 68 -6.58 -9.54 -14.41
N ASP A 69 -5.35 -9.67 -13.94
CA ASP A 69 -4.36 -10.59 -14.48
C ASP A 69 -4.30 -11.90 -13.66
N ILE A 70 -3.30 -12.73 -13.95
CA ILE A 70 -3.07 -14.01 -13.26
C ILE A 70 -2.93 -13.87 -11.73
N LEU A 71 -2.28 -12.80 -11.24
CA LEU A 71 -2.14 -12.51 -9.82
C LEU A 71 -3.48 -12.05 -9.24
N GLY A 72 -4.16 -11.14 -9.93
CA GLY A 72 -5.46 -10.64 -9.54
C GLY A 72 -6.51 -11.76 -9.43
N PHE A 73 -6.49 -12.72 -10.35
CA PHE A 73 -7.35 -13.90 -10.29
C PHE A 73 -7.01 -14.74 -9.06
N TYR A 74 -5.73 -15.11 -8.90
CA TYR A 74 -5.27 -15.98 -7.81
C TYR A 74 -5.57 -15.39 -6.43
N MET A 75 -5.30 -14.09 -6.25
CA MET A 75 -5.55 -13.36 -5.01
C MET A 75 -7.03 -13.35 -4.65
N ARG A 76 -7.91 -13.05 -5.61
CA ARG A 76 -9.36 -13.01 -5.38
C ARG A 76 -9.91 -14.38 -5.06
N TYR A 77 -9.49 -15.41 -5.80
CA TYR A 77 -10.01 -16.76 -5.62
C TYR A 77 -9.54 -17.38 -4.30
N ASN A 78 -8.25 -17.24 -3.96
CA ASN A 78 -7.67 -17.86 -2.76
C ASN A 78 -7.71 -16.96 -1.52
N ASN A 79 -8.26 -15.74 -1.63
CA ASN A 79 -8.27 -14.73 -0.57
C ASN A 79 -6.86 -14.48 0.02
N THR A 80 -5.85 -14.37 -0.85
CA THR A 80 -4.45 -14.18 -0.47
C THR A 80 -4.00 -12.75 -0.69
N THR A 81 -3.09 -12.27 0.16
CA THR A 81 -2.37 -11.01 -0.06
C THR A 81 -1.44 -11.10 -1.26
N PHE A 82 -0.99 -9.95 -1.78
CA PHE A 82 -0.07 -9.90 -2.91
C PHE A 82 1.24 -10.68 -2.66
N PRO A 83 1.94 -10.55 -1.51
CA PRO A 83 3.15 -11.32 -1.24
C PRO A 83 2.92 -12.84 -1.19
N GLU A 84 1.78 -13.27 -0.65
CA GLU A 84 1.42 -14.70 -0.59
C GLU A 84 1.15 -15.25 -1.99
N ALA A 85 0.36 -14.54 -2.80
CA ALA A 85 0.10 -14.91 -4.19
C ALA A 85 1.38 -14.94 -5.03
N LEU A 86 2.25 -13.94 -4.85
CA LEU A 86 3.54 -13.86 -5.55
C LEU A 86 4.43 -15.07 -5.21
N GLN A 87 4.47 -15.47 -3.94
CA GLN A 87 5.22 -16.64 -3.50
C GLN A 87 4.68 -17.94 -4.09
N GLU A 88 3.36 -18.15 -4.05
CA GLU A 88 2.75 -19.38 -4.56
C GLU A 88 2.85 -19.49 -6.08
N LEU A 89 2.60 -18.39 -6.81
CA LEU A 89 2.71 -18.40 -8.27
C LEU A 89 4.16 -18.55 -8.73
N ALA A 90 5.13 -17.94 -8.06
CA ALA A 90 6.55 -18.17 -8.38
C ALA A 90 6.98 -19.62 -8.13
N LYS A 91 6.50 -20.27 -7.06
CA LYS A 91 6.72 -21.71 -6.85
C LYS A 91 6.15 -22.53 -8.01
N ARG A 92 4.91 -22.25 -8.43
CA ARG A 92 4.28 -22.91 -9.59
C ARG A 92 5.06 -22.69 -10.88
N ALA A 93 5.66 -21.50 -11.04
CA ALA A 93 6.49 -21.14 -12.19
C ALA A 93 7.93 -21.68 -12.12
N ASN A 94 8.28 -22.46 -11.08
CA ASN A 94 9.64 -22.91 -10.78
C ASN A 94 10.66 -21.74 -10.81
N ILE A 95 10.24 -20.57 -10.30
CA ILE A 95 11.11 -19.42 -10.14
C ILE A 95 11.69 -19.49 -8.72
N PRO A 96 13.02 -19.63 -8.57
CA PRO A 96 13.63 -19.63 -7.25
C PRO A 96 13.42 -18.27 -6.59
N ILE A 97 12.55 -18.23 -5.59
CA ILE A 97 12.48 -17.09 -4.68
C ILE A 97 13.52 -17.34 -3.61
N GLU A 98 14.51 -16.45 -3.51
CA GLU A 98 15.33 -16.38 -2.31
C GLU A 98 14.40 -16.11 -1.13
N LYS A 99 14.17 -17.13 -0.30
CA LYS A 99 13.52 -16.96 0.99
C LYS A 99 14.41 -16.06 1.82
N THR A 100 14.18 -14.75 1.75
CA THR A 100 14.64 -13.88 2.83
C THR A 100 13.94 -14.39 4.07
N ALA A 101 14.73 -14.99 4.97
CA ALA A 101 14.25 -15.51 6.26
C ALA A 101 13.28 -14.50 6.89
N PRO A 102 12.27 -14.95 7.66
CA PRO A 102 11.39 -14.03 8.37
C PRO A 102 12.29 -13.09 9.15
N ARG A 103 12.33 -11.82 8.73
CA ARG A 103 13.26 -10.85 9.29
C ARG A 103 13.01 -10.83 10.78
N ALA A 104 14.03 -11.22 11.55
CA ALA A 104 14.06 -10.97 12.98
C ALA A 104 13.62 -9.53 13.20
N LYS A 105 12.72 -9.31 14.17
CA LYS A 105 12.27 -7.98 14.60
C LYS A 105 13.49 -7.16 15.05
N GLY A 106 14.17 -6.49 14.11
CA GLY A 106 15.38 -5.72 14.40
C GLY A 106 16.18 -5.40 13.14
N SER A 107 16.31 -4.11 12.83
CA SER A 107 17.23 -3.54 11.84
C SER A 107 17.02 -3.94 10.37
N SER A 108 15.90 -3.49 9.79
CA SER A 108 15.85 -3.26 8.34
C SER A 108 15.62 -1.79 8.07
N ALA A 109 16.14 -1.29 6.94
CA ALA A 109 15.85 0.07 6.47
C ALA A 109 14.33 0.37 6.51
N ALA A 110 13.48 -0.62 6.20
CA ALA A 110 12.03 -0.52 6.34
C ALA A 110 11.57 -0.28 7.79
N GLY A 111 12.15 -0.97 8.77
CA GLY A 111 11.84 -0.74 10.19
C GLY A 111 12.19 0.68 10.66
N ALA A 112 13.29 1.24 10.16
CA ALA A 112 13.64 2.64 10.41
C ALA A 112 12.62 3.62 9.79
N LEU A 113 12.13 3.32 8.57
CA LEU A 113 11.08 4.12 7.90
C LEU A 113 9.71 4.04 8.60
N PHE A 114 9.32 2.87 9.14
CA PHE A 114 8.12 2.77 9.97
C PHE A 114 8.28 3.53 11.28
N LYS A 115 9.45 3.44 11.92
CA LYS A 115 9.73 4.11 13.18
C LYS A 115 9.65 5.63 13.03
N ILE A 116 10.16 6.22 11.94
CA ILE A 116 10.03 7.66 11.69
C ILE A 116 8.57 8.07 11.52
N ASN A 117 7.77 7.33 10.73
CA ASN A 117 6.35 7.64 10.56
C ASN A 117 5.59 7.59 11.90
N SER A 118 5.89 6.60 12.76
CA SER A 118 5.29 6.52 14.10
C SER A 118 5.70 7.69 15.00
N ILE A 119 6.98 8.10 14.97
CA ILE A 119 7.47 9.28 15.72
C ILE A 119 6.75 10.54 15.26
N VAL A 120 6.63 10.75 13.95
CA VAL A 120 6.03 11.97 13.39
C VAL A 120 4.52 12.01 13.56
N SER A 121 3.83 10.87 13.44
CA SER A 121 2.41 10.76 13.76
C SER A 121 2.13 11.17 15.21
N LYS A 122 2.91 10.66 16.18
CA LYS A 122 2.80 11.06 17.59
C LYS A 122 3.10 12.54 17.81
N TYR A 123 4.10 13.09 17.10
CA TYR A 123 4.41 14.52 17.16
C TYR A 123 3.22 15.38 16.71
N TYR A 124 2.59 15.03 15.58
CA TYR A 124 1.42 15.77 15.09
C TYR A 124 0.19 15.58 15.96
N GLN A 125 -0.07 14.37 16.45
CA GLN A 125 -1.16 14.12 17.40
C GLN A 125 -1.01 14.97 18.66
N LYS A 126 0.18 14.93 19.29
CA LYS A 126 0.50 15.77 20.44
C LYS A 126 0.34 17.26 20.14
N THR A 127 0.70 17.67 18.92
CA THR A 127 0.57 19.06 18.49
C THR A 127 -0.89 19.49 18.35
N LEU A 128 -1.78 18.58 17.92
CA LEU A 128 -3.22 18.84 17.88
C LEU A 128 -3.80 18.90 19.31
N GLU A 129 -3.41 17.97 20.18
CA GLU A 129 -4.01 17.81 21.51
C GLU A 129 -3.51 18.81 22.56
N GLU A 130 -2.21 19.09 22.58
CA GLU A 130 -1.56 19.75 23.73
C GLU A 130 -0.97 21.14 23.41
N SER A 131 -0.79 21.47 22.13
CA SER A 131 -0.14 22.73 21.75
C SER A 131 -1.17 23.85 21.52
N ALA A 132 -0.83 25.06 21.94
CA ALA A 132 -1.58 26.26 21.55
C ALA A 132 -1.69 26.41 20.03
N ARG A 133 -0.70 25.89 19.28
CA ARG A 133 -0.71 25.87 17.81
C ARG A 133 -1.77 24.94 17.23
N GLY A 134 -2.23 23.93 17.98
CA GLY A 134 -3.28 22.99 17.54
C GLY A 134 -4.70 23.53 17.65
N LYS A 135 -4.93 24.63 18.38
CA LYS A 135 -6.27 25.18 18.65
C LYS A 135 -7.12 25.42 17.38
N PRO A 136 -6.59 26.03 16.30
CA PRO A 136 -7.39 26.25 15.09
C PRO A 136 -7.86 24.94 14.44
N ALA A 137 -7.03 23.89 14.50
CA ALA A 137 -7.39 22.58 13.98
C ALA A 137 -8.42 21.87 14.85
N LEU A 138 -8.32 21.99 16.18
CA LEU A 138 -9.35 21.49 17.11
C LEU A 138 -10.70 22.15 16.89
N GLU A 139 -10.73 23.47 16.69
CA GLU A 139 -11.96 24.19 16.36
C GLU A 139 -12.54 23.76 15.01
N TYR A 140 -11.67 23.54 14.01
CA TYR A 140 -12.08 23.06 12.70
C TYR A 140 -12.73 21.67 12.76
N ILE A 141 -12.11 20.70 13.44
CA ILE A 141 -12.68 19.34 13.53
C ILE A 141 -13.98 19.32 14.34
N ALA A 142 -14.09 20.17 15.38
CA ALA A 142 -15.34 20.33 16.14
C ALA A 142 -16.47 20.88 15.27
N LYS A 143 -16.21 21.91 14.45
CA LYS A 143 -17.18 22.45 13.47
C LYS A 143 -17.59 21.42 12.43
N ARG A 144 -16.75 20.43 12.15
CA ARG A 144 -17.01 19.32 11.22
C ARG A 144 -17.71 18.13 11.88
N GLY A 145 -18.05 18.23 13.16
CA GLY A 145 -18.73 17.17 13.90
C GLY A 145 -17.85 15.97 14.20
N ILE A 146 -16.52 16.15 14.25
CA ILE A 146 -15.57 15.09 14.62
C ILE A 146 -15.28 15.21 16.12
N PRO A 147 -15.73 14.24 16.94
CA PRO A 147 -15.46 14.22 18.37
C PRO A 147 -13.96 14.09 18.68
N ARG A 148 -13.54 14.61 19.84
CA ARG A 148 -12.12 14.59 20.23
C ARG A 148 -11.57 13.19 20.50
N ASP A 149 -12.40 12.32 21.07
CA ASP A 149 -12.12 10.91 21.29
C ASP A 149 -11.93 10.16 19.95
N VAL A 150 -12.80 10.41 18.96
CA VAL A 150 -12.63 9.86 17.60
C VAL A 150 -11.33 10.38 16.97
N ALA A 151 -11.06 11.68 17.06
CA ALA A 151 -9.82 12.25 16.56
C ALA A 151 -8.58 11.59 17.20
N LYS A 152 -8.65 11.31 18.51
CA LYS A 152 -7.58 10.64 19.26
C LYS A 152 -7.42 9.17 18.89
N GLU A 153 -8.53 8.44 18.75
CA GLU A 153 -8.57 7.01 18.37
C GLU A 153 -7.93 6.80 16.99
N PHE A 154 -8.30 7.63 16.02
CA PHE A 154 -7.75 7.59 14.66
C PHE A 154 -6.39 8.29 14.52
N GLY A 155 -5.83 8.81 15.63
CA GLY A 155 -4.50 9.42 15.65
C GLY A 155 -4.37 10.71 14.85
N LEU A 156 -5.48 11.47 14.68
CA LEU A 156 -5.44 12.75 13.99
C LEU A 156 -4.40 13.66 14.65
N GLY A 157 -3.70 14.41 13.81
CA GLY A 157 -2.68 15.34 14.24
C GLY A 157 -2.77 16.68 13.53
N TYR A 158 -1.89 17.59 13.90
CA TYR A 158 -1.79 18.90 13.25
C TYR A 158 -0.34 19.22 12.93
N ALA A 159 -0.08 19.56 11.67
CA ALA A 159 1.17 20.13 11.21
C ALA A 159 1.05 21.67 11.27
N PRO A 160 1.71 22.35 12.23
CA PRO A 160 1.58 23.79 12.36
C PRO A 160 2.12 24.56 11.17
N GLU A 161 1.68 25.80 11.03
CA GLU A 161 2.34 26.75 10.14
C GLU A 161 3.82 26.94 10.53
N GLY A 162 4.67 27.11 9.52
CA GLY A 162 6.11 27.25 9.67
C GLY A 162 6.88 26.36 8.70
N TRP A 163 8.14 26.71 8.44
CA TRP A 163 8.95 26.05 7.42
C TRP A 163 9.72 24.83 7.92
N ASP A 164 9.93 24.69 9.23
CA ASP A 164 10.91 23.75 9.79
C ASP A 164 10.53 23.22 11.19
N ASN A 165 9.24 23.21 11.55
CA ASN A 165 8.76 22.73 12.84
C ASN A 165 9.13 21.26 13.08
N LEU A 166 8.82 20.40 12.10
CA LEU A 166 9.13 18.99 12.13
C LEU A 166 10.65 18.78 12.01
N ALA A 167 11.32 19.47 11.10
CA ALA A 167 12.77 19.37 10.97
C ALA A 167 13.49 19.68 12.30
N LYS A 168 13.12 20.77 12.99
CA LYS A 168 13.64 21.11 14.32
C LYS A 168 13.31 20.06 15.37
N PHE A 169 12.08 19.54 15.37
CA PHE A 169 11.67 18.47 16.28
C PHE A 169 12.55 17.22 16.10
N LEU A 170 12.76 16.77 14.86
CA LEU A 170 13.56 15.60 14.54
C LEU A 170 15.04 15.79 14.90
N THR A 171 15.62 16.95 14.58
CA THR A 171 17.00 17.30 14.98
C THR A 171 17.15 17.28 16.50
N LYS A 172 16.21 17.88 17.25
CA LYS A 172 16.22 17.86 18.73
C LYS A 172 16.19 16.44 19.30
N HIS A 173 15.49 15.52 18.63
CA HIS A 173 15.40 14.11 19.04
C HIS A 173 16.47 13.21 18.41
N LYS A 174 17.50 13.80 17.79
CA LYS A 174 18.61 13.08 17.14
C LYS A 174 18.13 12.07 16.08
N VAL A 175 17.03 12.40 15.40
CA VAL A 175 16.47 11.58 14.32
C VAL A 175 17.04 12.08 12.97
N PRO A 176 17.68 11.22 12.16
CA PRO A 176 18.25 11.64 10.88
C PRO A 176 17.20 12.18 9.92
N LEU A 177 17.36 13.43 9.46
CA LEU A 177 16.39 14.10 8.58
C LEU A 177 16.20 13.38 7.24
N GLY A 178 17.24 12.72 6.73
CA GLY A 178 17.17 11.92 5.49
C GLY A 178 16.18 10.76 5.57
N LEU A 179 15.87 10.24 6.77
CA LEU A 179 14.82 9.23 6.92
C LEU A 179 13.43 9.84 6.70
N ALA A 180 13.20 11.03 7.24
CA ALA A 180 11.95 11.76 7.07
C ALA A 180 11.77 12.27 5.62
N GLU A 181 12.86 12.63 4.94
CA GLU A 181 12.84 12.92 3.50
C GLU A 181 12.39 11.70 2.69
N ARG A 182 12.97 10.52 2.94
CA ARG A 182 12.66 9.28 2.22
C ARG A 182 11.20 8.84 2.35
N VAL A 183 10.55 9.12 3.48
CA VAL A 183 9.11 8.84 3.67
C VAL A 183 8.21 10.02 3.27
N GLY A 184 8.78 11.06 2.67
CA GLY A 184 8.00 12.20 2.17
C GLY A 184 7.46 13.13 3.25
N LEU A 185 8.08 13.20 4.43
CA LEU A 185 7.70 14.13 5.50
C LEU A 185 8.48 15.46 5.42
N LEU A 186 9.71 15.40 4.91
CA LEU A 186 10.56 16.55 4.65
C LEU A 186 10.92 16.65 3.16
N VAL A 187 11.30 17.85 2.75
CA VAL A 187 11.85 18.12 1.42
C VAL A 187 13.22 18.77 1.59
N ARG A 188 14.22 18.28 0.85
CA ARG A 188 15.55 18.88 0.84
C ARG A 188 15.51 20.24 0.14
N ARG A 189 16.26 21.23 0.64
CA ARG A 189 16.37 22.54 -0.03
C ARG A 189 17.14 22.42 -1.34
N ASN A 190 16.71 23.17 -2.35
CA ASN A 190 17.39 23.22 -3.65
C ASN A 190 18.70 24.01 -3.59
N SER A 191 18.82 24.93 -2.63
CA SER A 191 20.00 25.74 -2.37
C SER A 191 20.29 25.79 -0.87
N GLY A 192 21.56 25.63 -0.51
CA GLY A 192 22.02 25.54 0.86
C GLY A 192 21.76 24.18 1.52
N ASP A 193 22.17 24.06 2.79
CA ASP A 193 21.99 22.84 3.57
C ASP A 193 20.63 22.79 4.27
N GLY A 194 20.14 21.56 4.47
CA GLY A 194 18.98 21.26 5.30
C GLY A 194 17.69 20.95 4.56
N HIS A 195 16.61 20.91 5.33
CA HIS A 195 15.29 20.46 4.92
C HIS A 195 14.21 21.45 5.34
N TYR A 196 13.05 21.35 4.71
CA TYR A 196 11.84 22.04 5.15
C TYR A 196 10.66 21.06 5.23
N ASP A 197 9.68 21.41 6.05
CA ASP A 197 8.49 20.60 6.32
C ASP A 197 7.59 20.53 5.08
N ARG A 198 7.20 19.33 4.66
CA ARG A 198 6.27 19.15 3.53
C ARG A 198 4.84 19.57 3.89
N PHE A 199 4.42 19.25 5.11
CA PHE A 199 3.08 19.55 5.63
C PHE A 199 3.15 20.76 6.55
N ARG A 200 2.30 21.77 6.31
CA ARG A 200 2.30 23.06 7.01
C ARG A 200 0.88 23.60 7.05
N GLY A 201 0.39 23.98 8.22
CA GLY A 201 -0.99 24.46 8.42
C GLY A 201 -2.06 23.41 8.07
N ARG A 202 -1.77 22.11 8.28
CA ARG A 202 -2.64 21.01 7.84
C ARG A 202 -3.10 20.13 9.00
N LEU A 203 -4.37 19.76 8.99
CA LEU A 203 -4.86 18.60 9.73
C LEU A 203 -4.27 17.33 9.09
N MET A 204 -3.74 16.45 9.92
CA MET A 204 -3.02 15.25 9.51
C MET A 204 -3.85 14.02 9.84
N PHE A 205 -4.04 13.17 8.85
CA PHE A 205 -4.70 11.87 8.98
C PHE A 205 -3.66 10.78 8.74
N PRO A 206 -3.28 10.01 9.77
CA PRO A 206 -2.37 8.88 9.57
C PRO A 206 -3.01 7.82 8.68
N ILE A 207 -2.25 7.32 7.70
CA ILE A 207 -2.62 6.14 6.93
C ILE A 207 -1.87 4.97 7.55
N VAL A 208 -2.62 4.05 8.16
CA VAL A 208 -2.08 2.84 8.80
C VAL A 208 -2.36 1.62 7.92
N ASN A 209 -1.42 0.68 7.90
CA ASN A 209 -1.68 -0.62 7.30
C ASN A 209 -2.56 -1.43 8.25
N VAL A 210 -3.53 -2.16 7.69
CA VAL A 210 -4.28 -3.24 8.36
C VAL A 210 -3.45 -4.50 8.46
#